data_AF-A0A8J7XNM9-F1
#
_entry.id   AF-A0A8J7XNM9-F1
#
_cell.length_a   1.000
_cell.length_b   1.000
_cell.length_c   1.000
_cell.angle_alpha   90.00
_cell.angle_beta   90.00
_cell.angle_gamma   90.00
#
_symmetry.space_group_name_H-M   'P 1'
#
loop_
_entity.id
_entity.type
_entity.pdbx_description
1 polymer ?
#
loop_
_entity_poly.entity_id
_entity_poly.type
_entity_poly.pdbx_seq_one_letter_code
_entity_poly.pdbx_strand_id
1 'polypeptide(L)'
;MNAVIDTILHHRSIRKFTEKDVPDDIIETLVRAGQQAPFTGQMYSIVVCKDKEKKKRLATYLGLADKAPVFMLFCADFRRLEKFIAAKGRKNQMGEIGLLIFGV
;
A
#
# COMPACT_ATOMS: atom_id res chain seq x y z
N MET A 1 14.73 23.77 -12.12
CA MET A 1 13.65 22.96 -11.55
C MET A 1 13.98 22.68 -10.08
N ASN A 2 13.03 22.36 -9.21
CA ASN A 2 13.35 21.99 -7.82
C ASN A 2 13.53 20.47 -7.68
N ALA A 3 14.16 20.04 -6.59
CA ALA A 3 14.50 18.64 -6.35
C ALA A 3 13.29 17.69 -6.38
N VAL A 4 12.10 18.16 -5.97
CA VAL A 4 10.86 17.36 -5.97
C VAL A 4 10.41 17.08 -7.41
N ILE A 5 10.31 18.12 -8.23
CA ILE A 5 9.88 17.98 -9.64
C ILE A 5 10.91 17.16 -10.41
N ASP A 6 12.21 17.38 -10.17
CA ASP A 6 13.26 16.59 -10.80
C ASP A 6 13.14 15.09 -10.44
N THR A 7 12.88 14.76 -9.18
CA THR A 7 12.70 13.37 -8.74
C THR A 7 11.53 12.69 -9.46
N ILE A 8 10.41 13.39 -9.62
CA ILE A 8 9.21 12.87 -10.31
C ILE A 8 9.51 12.61 -11.78
N LEU A 9 10.15 13.55 -12.48
CA LEU A 9 10.44 13.45 -13.91
C LEU A 9 11.53 12.40 -14.23
N HIS A 10 12.41 12.08 -13.27
CA HIS A 10 13.43 11.04 -13.41
C HIS A 10 12.93 9.63 -13.05
N HIS A 11 11.65 9.44 -12.72
CA HIS A 11 11.12 8.14 -12.31
C HIS A 11 11.29 7.06 -13.41
N ARG A 12 11.75 5.88 -13.00
CA ARG A 12 11.70 4.63 -13.76
C ARG A 12 11.43 3.44 -12.85
N SER A 13 10.68 2.46 -13.34
CA SER A 13 10.45 1.22 -12.62
C SER A 13 11.71 0.36 -12.56
N ILE A 14 12.22 0.13 -11.35
CA ILE A 14 13.38 -0.74 -11.09
C ILE A 14 12.88 -2.17 -10.89
N ARG A 15 13.49 -3.15 -11.58
CA ARG A 15 13.12 -4.58 -11.52
C ARG A 15 14.29 -5.51 -11.17
N LYS A 16 15.47 -4.94 -10.92
CA LYS A 16 16.67 -5.65 -10.47
C LYS A 16 17.15 -4.99 -9.19
N PHE A 17 17.16 -5.77 -8.11
CA PHE A 17 17.46 -5.28 -6.76
C PHE A 17 18.70 -5.99 -6.21
N THR A 18 19.42 -5.31 -5.31
CA THR A 18 20.45 -5.92 -4.49
C THR A 18 19.82 -6.72 -3.34
N GLU A 19 20.58 -7.64 -2.74
CA GLU A 19 20.12 -8.38 -1.56
C GLU A 19 20.16 -7.59 -0.24
N LYS A 20 20.62 -6.33 -0.29
CA LYS A 20 20.66 -5.42 0.86
C LYS A 20 19.25 -5.25 1.44
N ASP A 21 19.11 -5.53 2.75
CA ASP A 21 17.84 -5.32 3.45
C ASP A 21 17.51 -3.82 3.58
N VAL A 22 16.22 -3.53 3.77
CA VAL A 22 15.71 -2.16 3.98
C VAL A 22 15.41 -1.97 5.46
N PRO A 23 16.06 -1.02 6.14
CA PRO A 23 15.74 -0.63 7.51
C PRO A 23 14.27 -0.26 7.70
N ASP A 24 13.71 -0.60 8.88
CA ASP A 24 12.29 -0.42 9.16
C ASP A 24 11.89 1.07 9.26
N ASP A 25 12.79 1.93 9.72
CA ASP A 25 12.60 3.39 9.76
C ASP A 25 12.38 4.01 8.37
N ILE A 26 13.07 3.47 7.35
CA ILE A 26 12.84 3.86 5.95
C ILE A 26 11.42 3.44 5.53
N ILE A 27 11.01 2.21 5.85
CA ILE A 27 9.67 1.71 5.52
C ILE A 27 8.59 2.58 6.20
N GLU A 28 8.77 2.89 7.48
CA GLU A 28 7.85 3.75 8.23
C GLU A 28 7.79 5.16 7.64
N THR A 29 8.93 5.73 7.25
CA THR A 29 8.98 7.04 6.59
C THR A 29 8.21 7.05 5.28
N LEU A 30 8.37 6.01 4.45
CA LEU A 30 7.63 5.85 3.19
C LEU A 30 6.13 5.71 3.43
N VAL A 31 5.72 4.92 4.42
CA VAL A 31 4.31 4.77 4.80
C VAL A 31 3.73 6.10 5.29
N ARG A 32 4.44 6.84 6.15
CA ARG A 32 4.01 8.16 6.64
C ARG A 32 3.89 9.18 5.53
N ALA A 33 4.83 9.18 4.57
CA ALA A 33 4.77 10.04 3.40
C ALA A 33 3.54 9.74 2.54
N GLY A 34 3.29 8.45 2.27
CA GLY A 34 2.08 8.01 1.56
C GLY A 34 0.78 8.39 2.26
N GLN A 35 0.76 8.37 3.60
CA GLN A 35 -0.39 8.79 4.40
C GLN A 35 -0.75 10.27 4.26
N GLN A 36 0.15 11.12 3.75
CA GLN A 36 -0.12 12.55 3.49
C GLN A 36 -0.86 12.79 2.17
N ALA A 37 -1.04 11.76 1.33
CA ALA A 37 -1.81 11.90 0.10
C ALA A 37 -3.28 12.29 0.40
N PRO A 38 -3.95 13.07 -0.46
CA PRO A 38 -5.36 13.44 -0.28
C PRO A 38 -6.26 12.20 -0.14
N PHE A 39 -7.25 12.27 0.76
CA PHE A 39 -8.18 11.16 1.00
C PHE A 39 -9.56 11.65 1.44
N THR A 40 -10.59 10.84 1.17
CA THR A 40 -11.95 11.03 1.71
C THR A 40 -12.16 10.31 3.05
N GLY A 41 -11.48 9.17 3.27
CA GLY A 41 -11.65 8.37 4.51
C GLY A 41 -10.52 7.39 4.84
N GLN A 42 -9.33 7.55 4.24
CA GLN A 42 -8.18 6.62 4.36
C GLN A 42 -8.58 5.14 4.28
N MET A 43 -9.28 4.77 3.21
CA MET A 43 -9.84 3.42 2.98
C MET A 43 -8.80 2.47 2.36
N TYR A 44 -7.61 2.42 2.96
CA TYR A 44 -6.54 1.55 2.51
C TYR A 44 -5.78 0.92 3.67
N SER A 45 -5.19 -0.23 3.39
CA SER A 45 -4.22 -0.90 4.25
C SER A 45 -2.99 -1.30 3.43
N ILE A 46 -1.81 -1.22 4.05
CA ILE A 46 -0.55 -1.61 3.43
C ILE A 46 -0.02 -2.80 4.21
N VAL A 47 0.16 -3.94 3.54
CA VAL A 47 0.80 -5.12 4.12
C VAL A 47 2.24 -5.18 3.64
N VAL A 48 3.18 -5.01 4.58
CA VAL A 48 4.62 -5.06 4.29
C VAL A 48 5.14 -6.46 4.59
N CYS A 49 5.84 -7.06 3.62
CA CYS A 49 6.44 -8.38 3.75
C CYS A 49 7.94 -8.33 3.44
N LYS A 50 8.76 -8.71 4.42
CA LYS A 50 10.22 -8.91 4.27
C LYS A 50 10.63 -10.39 4.23
N ASP A 51 9.74 -11.27 4.68
CA ASP A 51 9.96 -12.72 4.72
C ASP A 51 10.18 -13.30 3.31
N LYS A 52 11.33 -13.94 3.10
CA LYS A 52 11.75 -14.46 1.80
C LYS A 52 10.80 -15.52 1.25
N GLU A 53 10.36 -16.46 2.09
CA GLU A 53 9.48 -17.56 1.68
C GLU A 53 8.08 -17.04 1.33
N LYS A 54 7.51 -16.15 2.15
CA LYS A 54 6.21 -15.53 1.88
C LYS A 54 6.24 -14.69 0.60
N LYS A 55 7.30 -13.89 0.40
CA LYS A 55 7.47 -13.11 -0.83
C LYS A 55 7.57 -14.00 -2.05
N LYS A 56 8.36 -15.09 -1.99
CA LYS A 56 8.48 -16.05 -3.09
C LYS A 56 7.13 -16.67 -3.44
N ARG A 57 6.35 -17.10 -2.45
CA ARG A 57 4.99 -17.63 -2.66
C ARG A 57 4.06 -16.61 -3.32
N LEU A 58 4.05 -15.37 -2.83
CA LEU A 58 3.23 -14.28 -3.40
C LEU A 58 3.64 -13.95 -4.83
N ALA A 59 4.95 -13.85 -5.08
CA ALA A 59 5.49 -13.56 -6.39
C ALA A 59 5.11 -14.65 -7.41
N THR A 60 5.21 -15.93 -7.05
CA THR A 60 4.74 -17.03 -7.89
C THR A 60 3.24 -16.92 -8.17
N TYR A 61 2.43 -16.65 -7.15
CA TYR A 61 0.97 -16.57 -7.30
C TYR A 61 0.54 -15.38 -8.18
N LEU A 62 1.23 -14.25 -8.07
CA LEU A 62 0.91 -13.00 -8.78
C LEU A 62 1.65 -12.85 -10.12
N GLY A 63 2.57 -13.77 -10.46
CA GLY A 63 3.43 -13.64 -11.64
C GLY A 63 4.42 -12.46 -11.55
N LEU A 64 4.87 -12.10 -10.35
CA LEU A 64 5.76 -10.97 -10.09
C LEU A 64 7.20 -11.41 -9.82
N ALA A 65 8.14 -10.47 -9.91
CA ALA A 65 9.53 -10.69 -9.49
C ALA A 65 9.64 -10.71 -7.95
N ASP A 66 10.42 -11.65 -7.39
CA ASP A 66 10.56 -11.89 -5.94
C ASP A 66 11.84 -11.33 -5.31
N LYS A 67 12.74 -10.78 -6.14
CA LYS A 67 14.09 -10.37 -5.73
C LYS A 67 14.16 -9.07 -4.92
N ALA A 68 13.09 -8.29 -4.86
CA ALA A 68 13.06 -7.09 -4.02
C ALA A 68 13.13 -7.48 -2.53
N PRO A 69 13.93 -6.79 -1.69
CA PRO A 69 14.02 -7.12 -0.26
C PRO A 69 12.69 -6.93 0.48
N VAL A 70 11.86 -5.99 0.02
CA VAL A 70 10.54 -5.66 0.60
C VAL A 70 9.46 -5.78 -0.47
N PHE A 71 8.33 -6.37 -0.12
CA PHE A 71 7.10 -6.34 -0.91
C PHE A 71 6.02 -5.59 -0.13
N MET A 72 5.35 -4.63 -0.78
CA MET A 72 4.24 -3.87 -0.20
C MET A 72 2.97 -4.14 -0.99
N LEU A 73 1.97 -4.74 -0.34
CA LEU A 73 0.65 -4.95 -0.91
C LEU A 73 -0.27 -3.82 -0.45
N PHE A 74 -0.79 -3.06 -1.39
CA PHE A 74 -1.79 -2.02 -1.15
C PHE A 74 -3.18 -2.62 -1.33
N CYS A 75 -3.99 -2.56 -0.28
CA CYS A 75 -5.34 -3.09 -0.26
C CYS A 75 -6.34 -1.94 -0.17
N ALA A 76 -7.38 -1.97 -1.00
CA ALA A 76 -8.60 -1.23 -0.70
C ALA A 76 -9.22 -1.83 0.58
N ASP A 77 -9.41 -1.00 1.60
CA ASP A 77 -9.83 -1.42 2.94
C ASP A 77 -10.99 -0.57 3.46
N PHE A 78 -12.20 -1.03 3.16
CA PHE A 78 -13.45 -0.49 3.71
C PHE A 78 -13.77 -1.06 5.08
N ARG A 79 -13.10 -2.15 5.48
CA ARG A 79 -13.39 -2.84 6.74
C ARG A 79 -13.13 -1.92 7.93
N ARG A 80 -12.12 -1.06 7.83
CA ARG A 80 -11.86 -0.01 8.83
C ARG A 80 -13.05 0.95 8.98
N LEU A 81 -13.60 1.43 7.86
CA LEU A 81 -14.76 2.32 7.84
C LEU A 81 -16.00 1.63 8.42
N GLU A 82 -16.28 0.39 8.01
CA GLU A 82 -17.41 -0.38 8.54
C GLU A 82 -17.33 -0.57 10.06
N LYS A 83 -16.14 -0.91 10.58
CA LYS A 83 -15.92 -1.04 12.02
C LYS A 83 -16.17 0.28 12.75
N PHE A 84 -15.73 1.40 12.18
CA PHE A 84 -16.00 2.73 12.75
C PHE A 84 -17.50 3.04 12.78
N ILE A 85 -18.23 2.80 11.68
CA ILE A 85 -19.68 3.01 11.60
C ILE A 85 -20.42 2.13 12.62
N ALA A 86 -20.04 0.85 12.71
CA ALA A 86 -20.62 -0.10 13.65
C ALA A 86 -20.36 0.30 15.12
N ALA A 87 -19.17 0.80 15.44
CA ALA A 87 -18.83 1.31 16.78
C ALA A 87 -19.69 2.53 17.19
N LYS A 88 -20.34 3.19 16.23
CA LYS A 88 -21.32 4.26 16.48
C LYS A 88 -22.77 3.77 16.54
N GLY A 89 -22.99 2.45 16.57
CA GLY A 89 -24.33 1.85 16.57
C GLY A 89 -25.08 2.04 15.25
N ARG A 90 -24.36 2.30 14.16
CA ARG A 90 -24.93 2.51 12.82
C ARG A 90 -24.57 1.36 11.90
N LYS A 91 -25.31 1.22 10.80
CA LYS A 91 -24.99 0.31 9.70
C LYS A 91 -24.63 1.12 8.46
N ASN A 92 -23.57 0.70 7.78
CA ASN A 92 -23.22 1.29 6.49
C ASN A 92 -24.37 1.03 5.50
N GLN A 93 -24.90 2.10 4.91
CA GLN A 93 -25.99 2.03 3.94
C GLN A 93 -25.44 1.94 2.50
N MET A 94 -24.16 2.25 2.31
CA MET A 94 -23.48 2.04 1.04
C MET A 94 -23.30 0.53 0.83
N GLY A 95 -23.92 -0.02 -0.22
CA GLY A 95 -23.70 -1.42 -0.62
C GLY A 95 -22.28 -1.65 -1.14
N GLU A 96 -21.89 -2.92 -1.27
CA GLU A 96 -20.53 -3.33 -1.68
C GLU A 96 -20.09 -2.72 -3.03
N ILE A 97 -21.00 -2.66 -3.99
CA ILE A 97 -20.76 -2.04 -5.31
C ILE A 97 -20.48 -0.54 -5.17
N GLY A 98 -21.21 0.15 -4.29
CA GLY A 98 -20.99 1.57 -4.03
C GLY A 98 -19.63 1.81 -3.37
N LEU A 99 -19.23 0.94 -2.44
CA LEU A 99 -17.91 1.00 -1.82
C LEU A 99 -16.79 0.81 -2.86
N LEU A 100 -16.93 -0.17 -3.76
CA LEU A 100 -15.94 -0.41 -4.81
C LEU A 100 -15.77 0.78 -5.75
N ILE A 101 -16.87 1.43 -6.16
CA ILE A 101 -16.85 2.55 -7.12
C ILE A 101 -16.32 3.84 -6.49
N PHE A 102 -16.68 4.14 -5.24
CA PHE A 102 -16.32 5.39 -4.57
C PHE A 102 -15.09 5.29 -3.66
N GLY A 103 -14.49 4.10 -3.60
CA GLY A 103 -13.37 3.81 -2.71
C GLY A 103 -11.98 3.99 -3.30
N VAL A 104 -11.89 4.44 -4.55
CA VAL A 104 -10.64 4.78 -5.24
C VAL A 104 -10.57 6.28 -5.45
#